data_AF-A0A286GVW5-F1
#
_entry.id   AF-A0A286GVW5-F1
#
_cell.length_a   1.000
_cell.length_b   1.000
_cell.length_c   1.000
_cell.angle_alpha   90.00
_cell.angle_beta   90.00
_cell.angle_gamma   90.00
#
_symmetry.space_group_name_H-M   'P 1'
#
loop_
_entity.id
_entity.type
_entity.pdbx_description
1 polymer ?
#
loop_
_entity_poly.entity_id
_entity_poly.type
_entity_poly.pdbx_seq_one_letter_code
_entity_poly.pdbx_strand_id
1 'polypeptide(L)'
;MVRAIFRGLALPFAGFSPARGPPGRLRTEDEMSDRDKPSLEDIDARIRAARGGSGKGAGVNEEGPGPRNVSGIGIAFRISIEFTAGVLVGFGIGYLLDQWLDTAPWFMVLFLLLGFVSGAMNVYRVVKGLDQSVGLGQAVERKEAERRSGDETGG
;
A
#
# COMPACT_ATOMS: atom_id res chain seq x y z
N MET A 1 -2.51 -5.92 -34.73
CA MET A 1 -2.97 -4.52 -34.74
C MET A 1 -2.64 -3.84 -33.39
N VAL A 2 -1.37 -3.83 -32.96
CA VAL A 2 -0.88 -3.04 -31.80
C VAL A 2 0.59 -2.69 -32.05
N ARG A 3 0.85 -1.79 -32.99
CA ARG A 3 2.14 -1.10 -33.13
C ARG A 3 1.84 0.37 -32.94
N ALA A 4 2.74 1.08 -32.27
CA ALA A 4 2.79 2.54 -32.12
C ALA A 4 2.10 3.14 -30.89
N ILE A 5 2.71 2.98 -29.71
CA ILE A 5 2.66 4.04 -28.67
C ILE A 5 3.99 4.02 -27.91
N PHE A 6 5.08 4.61 -28.43
CA PHE A 6 6.21 5.10 -27.61
C PHE A 6 7.14 5.97 -28.47
N ARG A 7 6.90 7.28 -28.44
CA ARG A 7 7.76 8.36 -28.97
C ARG A 7 7.27 9.63 -28.28
N GLY A 8 7.92 10.17 -27.26
CA GLY A 8 9.24 10.77 -27.28
C GLY A 8 9.07 12.29 -27.37
N LEU A 9 9.23 13.03 -26.27
CA LEU A 9 9.58 14.45 -26.34
C LEU A 9 10.19 14.93 -25.02
N ALA A 10 11.50 15.17 -25.07
CA ALA A 10 12.26 15.88 -24.06
C ALA A 10 11.93 17.38 -24.13
N LEU A 11 11.73 18.02 -22.97
CA LEU A 11 11.62 19.47 -22.88
C LEU A 11 12.98 20.07 -22.46
N PRO A 12 13.49 21.09 -23.17
CA PRO A 12 14.70 21.80 -22.79
C PRO A 12 14.44 22.77 -21.64
N PHE A 13 15.27 22.67 -20.60
CA PHE A 13 15.35 23.59 -19.47
C PHE A 13 15.97 24.90 -19.97
N ALA A 14 15.27 26.02 -19.85
CA ALA A 14 15.75 27.35 -20.23
C ALA A 14 15.37 28.39 -19.17
N GLY A 15 16.36 29.20 -18.75
CA GLY A 15 16.12 30.50 -18.13
C GLY A 15 16.50 30.64 -16.66
N PHE A 16 17.79 30.55 -16.36
CA PHE A 16 18.37 31.16 -15.16
C PHE A 16 18.51 32.68 -15.39
N SER A 17 17.94 33.50 -14.51
CA SER A 17 18.09 34.96 -14.55
C SER A 17 18.61 35.46 -13.19
N PRO A 18 19.80 36.09 -13.13
CA PRO A 18 20.36 36.63 -11.90
C PRO A 18 19.97 38.10 -11.72
N ALA A 19 19.45 38.46 -10.55
CA ALA A 19 19.27 39.86 -10.14
C ALA A 19 19.93 40.12 -8.78
N ARG A 20 20.44 41.34 -8.63
CA ARG A 20 21.64 41.73 -7.89
C ARG A 20 21.29 42.76 -6.79
N GLY A 21 21.89 42.61 -5.60
CA GLY A 21 22.13 43.67 -4.58
C GLY A 21 21.23 43.65 -3.33
N PRO A 22 21.66 44.18 -2.15
CA PRO A 22 22.74 45.15 -1.90
C PRO A 22 23.85 44.69 -0.90
N PRO A 23 24.96 45.46 -0.74
CA PRO A 23 26.11 45.07 0.08
C PRO A 23 26.01 45.52 1.54
N GLY A 24 26.65 44.75 2.42
CA GLY A 24 27.39 45.30 3.56
C GLY A 24 26.64 45.47 4.88
N ARG A 25 26.49 44.38 5.64
CA ARG A 25 26.57 44.45 7.10
C ARG A 25 27.54 43.38 7.59
N LEU A 26 28.78 43.80 7.83
CA LEU A 26 29.79 43.02 8.54
C LEU A 26 29.30 42.83 9.98
N ARG A 27 28.86 41.63 10.32
CA ARG A 27 28.77 41.15 11.69
C ARG A 27 29.56 39.84 11.75
N THR A 28 30.82 40.02 12.12
CA THR A 28 31.64 39.12 12.93
C THR A 28 31.29 37.64 12.84
N GLU A 29 32.09 36.97 12.03
CA GLU A 29 32.70 35.66 12.28
C GLU A 29 32.63 35.22 13.75
N ASP A 30 31.70 34.31 14.05
CA ASP A 30 31.89 33.21 15.00
C ASP A 30 30.83 32.14 14.67
N GLU A 31 31.29 30.91 14.49
CA GLU A 31 30.55 29.68 14.14
C GLU A 31 30.18 29.42 12.67
N MET A 32 31.21 29.10 11.90
CA MET A 32 31.15 28.01 10.93
C MET A 32 30.91 26.67 11.66
N SER A 33 29.68 26.15 11.67
CA SER A 33 29.41 24.74 12.01
C SER A 33 28.18 24.19 11.27
N ASP A 34 28.42 23.75 10.03
CA ASP A 34 27.81 22.59 9.35
C ASP A 34 26.53 21.99 9.98
N ARG A 35 25.34 22.63 9.87
CA ARG A 35 24.09 21.99 10.35
C ARG A 35 22.77 22.54 9.81
N ASP A 36 22.69 22.78 8.50
CA ASP A 36 21.41 22.94 7.79
C ASP A 36 21.24 21.89 6.67
N LYS A 37 21.82 20.71 6.88
CA LYS A 37 21.42 19.50 6.14
C LYS A 37 20.30 18.88 6.97
N PRO A 38 19.10 18.63 6.41
CA PRO A 38 18.09 17.84 7.11
C PRO A 38 18.79 16.56 7.58
N SER A 39 18.85 16.39 8.90
CA SER A 39 19.69 15.38 9.51
C SER A 39 19.18 14.02 9.05
N LEU A 40 20.08 13.06 8.84
CA LEU A 40 19.66 11.71 8.46
C LEU A 40 18.75 11.14 9.55
N GLU A 41 18.93 11.59 10.79
CA GLU A 41 18.07 11.31 11.93
C GLU A 41 16.64 11.84 11.75
N ASP A 42 16.44 13.04 11.19
CA ASP A 42 15.10 13.59 10.90
C ASP A 42 14.42 12.87 9.73
N ILE A 43 15.20 12.51 8.72
CA ILE A 43 14.73 11.70 7.59
C ILE A 43 14.40 10.29 8.07
N ASP A 44 15.23 9.68 8.89
CA ASP A 44 14.99 8.38 9.51
C ASP A 44 13.79 8.44 10.44
N ALA A 45 13.61 9.52 11.20
CA ALA A 45 12.42 9.74 12.02
C ALA A 45 11.16 9.83 11.16
N ARG A 46 11.20 10.57 10.03
CA ARG A 46 10.08 10.67 9.08
C ARG A 46 9.81 9.38 8.32
N ILE A 47 10.85 8.67 7.88
CA ILE A 47 10.74 7.37 7.22
C ILE A 47 10.22 6.35 8.21
N ARG A 48 10.64 6.36 9.47
CA ARG A 48 10.14 5.46 10.51
C ARG A 48 8.68 5.77 10.87
N ALA A 49 8.30 7.05 10.91
CA ALA A 49 6.92 7.49 11.07
C ALA A 49 6.04 7.06 9.88
N ALA A 50 6.54 7.17 8.64
CA ALA A 50 5.82 6.76 7.43
C ALA A 50 5.81 5.24 7.20
N ARG A 51 6.90 4.52 7.53
CA ARG A 51 6.98 3.05 7.49
C ARG A 51 6.01 2.40 8.47
N GLY A 52 5.59 3.10 9.53
CA GLY A 52 4.48 2.69 10.38
C GLY A 52 3.15 2.52 9.63
N GLY A 53 2.97 3.18 8.48
CA GLY A 53 1.79 3.08 7.60
C GLY A 53 2.03 2.45 6.23
N SER A 54 3.26 2.42 5.73
CA SER A 54 3.57 2.04 4.33
C SER A 54 4.45 0.78 4.16
N GLY A 55 4.75 0.06 5.24
CA GLY A 55 5.82 -0.96 5.25
C GLY A 55 5.44 -2.42 5.01
N LYS A 56 4.24 -2.77 4.50
CA LYS A 56 3.86 -4.19 4.31
C LYS A 56 2.89 -4.36 3.15
N GLY A 57 3.38 -4.73 1.96
CA GLY A 57 2.49 -5.05 0.83
C GLY A 57 3.13 -5.08 -0.55
N ALA A 58 4.39 -5.49 -0.69
CA ALA A 58 4.95 -5.91 -1.97
C ALA A 58 6.02 -6.98 -1.68
N GLY A 59 5.68 -8.24 -1.92
CA GLY A 59 6.62 -9.35 -1.85
C GLY A 59 6.61 -10.13 -0.53
N VAL A 60 6.31 -11.43 -0.68
CA VAL A 60 6.80 -12.58 0.08
C VAL A 60 7.74 -12.23 1.25
N ASN A 61 7.28 -12.46 2.49
CA ASN A 61 7.97 -13.15 3.58
C ASN A 61 7.22 -12.94 4.90
N GLU A 62 7.14 -14.02 5.65
CA GLU A 62 6.61 -14.10 7.02
C GLU A 62 7.50 -13.36 8.02
N GLU A 63 6.95 -13.24 9.24
CA GLU A 63 7.63 -12.99 10.53
C GLU A 63 7.88 -11.54 11.00
N GLY A 64 7.50 -11.27 12.26
CA GLY A 64 7.96 -10.15 13.08
C GLY A 64 6.92 -9.09 13.49
N PRO A 65 7.01 -8.55 14.73
CA PRO A 65 6.06 -8.81 15.82
C PRO A 65 5.09 -7.65 16.14
N GLY A 66 3.93 -8.01 16.70
CA GLY A 66 3.10 -7.15 17.57
C GLY A 66 1.94 -6.40 16.89
N PRO A 67 0.74 -6.37 17.53
CA PRO A 67 -0.46 -5.74 16.98
C PRO A 67 -0.37 -4.22 17.15
N ARG A 68 0.30 -3.56 16.23
CA ARG A 68 0.26 -2.09 16.14
C ARG A 68 -0.95 -1.72 15.31
N ASN A 69 -2.01 -1.30 16.01
CA ASN A 69 -3.18 -0.52 15.56
C ASN A 69 -3.20 -0.33 14.03
N VAL A 70 -3.53 -1.40 13.32
CA VAL A 70 -3.52 -1.39 11.86
C VAL A 70 -4.75 -0.60 11.45
N SER A 71 -4.57 0.65 11.03
CA SER A 71 -5.65 1.50 10.56
C SER A 71 -6.41 0.77 9.43
N GLY A 72 -7.75 0.76 9.48
CA GLY A 72 -8.59 0.10 8.48
C GLY A 72 -8.31 0.56 7.05
N ILE A 73 -7.83 1.80 6.87
CA ILE A 73 -7.40 2.35 5.58
C ILE A 73 -6.15 1.62 5.05
N GLY A 74 -5.18 1.32 5.92
CA GLY A 74 -3.96 0.61 5.52
C GLY A 74 -4.25 -0.83 5.11
N ILE A 75 -5.18 -1.49 5.81
CA ILE A 75 -5.66 -2.83 5.43
C ILE A 75 -6.36 -2.78 4.07
N ALA A 76 -7.29 -1.84 3.87
CA ALA A 76 -8.02 -1.72 2.61
C ALA A 76 -7.07 -1.46 1.42
N PHE A 77 -6.11 -0.53 1.58
CA PHE A 77 -5.14 -0.20 0.55
C PHE A 77 -4.25 -1.40 0.17
N ARG A 78 -3.79 -2.16 1.17
CA ARG A 78 -3.00 -3.37 0.94
C ARG A 78 -3.80 -4.41 0.15
N ILE A 79 -5.04 -4.66 0.54
CA ILE A 79 -5.93 -5.58 -0.17
C ILE A 79 -6.10 -5.13 -1.63
N SER A 80 -6.30 -3.83 -1.87
CA SER A 80 -6.42 -3.28 -3.22
C SER A 80 -5.17 -3.53 -4.06
N ILE A 81 -3.97 -3.23 -3.54
CA ILE A 81 -2.72 -3.45 -4.28
C ILE A 81 -2.49 -4.92 -4.57
N GLU A 82 -2.69 -5.80 -3.59
CA GLU A 82 -2.45 -7.24 -3.76
C GLU A 82 -3.42 -7.83 -4.79
N PHE A 83 -4.70 -7.41 -4.76
CA PHE A 83 -5.69 -7.79 -5.76
C PHE A 83 -5.33 -7.26 -7.16
N THR A 84 -5.07 -5.96 -7.29
CA THR A 84 -4.74 -5.33 -8.58
C THR A 84 -3.46 -5.90 -9.17
N ALA A 85 -2.43 -6.15 -8.36
CA ALA A 85 -1.19 -6.76 -8.81
C ALA A 85 -1.43 -8.16 -9.40
N GLY A 86 -2.20 -9.03 -8.71
CA GLY A 86 -2.53 -10.36 -9.20
C GLY A 86 -3.29 -10.33 -10.55
N VAL A 87 -4.26 -9.43 -10.67
CA VAL A 87 -5.04 -9.24 -11.91
C VAL A 87 -4.15 -8.73 -13.05
N LEU A 88 -3.32 -7.71 -12.81
CA LEU A 88 -2.43 -7.16 -13.83
C LEU A 88 -1.37 -8.16 -14.29
N VAL A 89 -0.80 -8.94 -13.36
CA VAL A 89 0.16 -10.00 -13.69
C VAL A 89 -0.52 -11.10 -14.50
N GLY A 90 -1.71 -11.57 -14.10
CA GLY A 90 -2.48 -12.56 -14.85
C GLY A 90 -2.84 -12.07 -16.26
N PHE A 91 -3.30 -10.83 -16.38
CA PHE A 91 -3.57 -10.20 -17.67
C PHE A 91 -2.31 -10.10 -18.54
N GLY A 92 -1.20 -9.64 -17.97
CA GLY A 92 0.07 -9.49 -18.71
C GLY A 92 0.62 -10.83 -19.22
N ILE A 93 0.60 -11.86 -18.37
CA ILE A 93 1.02 -13.23 -18.75
C ILE A 93 0.07 -13.79 -19.81
N GLY A 94 -1.24 -13.73 -19.57
CA GLY A 94 -2.24 -14.22 -20.51
C GLY A 94 -2.14 -13.54 -21.88
N TYR A 95 -1.94 -12.22 -21.90
CA TYR A 95 -1.71 -11.46 -23.13
C TYR A 95 -0.47 -11.94 -23.88
N LEU A 96 0.65 -12.09 -23.17
CA LEU A 96 1.91 -12.50 -23.78
C LEU A 96 1.81 -13.90 -24.37
N LEU A 97 1.13 -14.83 -23.68
CA LEU A 97 0.90 -16.19 -24.18
C LEU A 97 -0.03 -16.19 -25.40
N ASP A 98 -1.15 -15.49 -25.34
CA ASP A 98 -2.09 -15.43 -26.47
C ASP A 98 -1.42 -14.84 -27.72
N GLN A 99 -0.56 -13.83 -27.56
CA GLN A 99 0.21 -13.25 -28.67
C GLN A 99 1.30 -14.19 -29.20
N TRP A 100 1.93 -14.98 -28.33
CA TRP A 100 3.01 -15.87 -28.75
C TRP A 100 2.50 -17.13 -29.46
N LEU A 101 1.35 -17.66 -29.04
CA LEU A 101 0.71 -18.84 -29.63
C LEU A 101 -0.29 -18.50 -30.75
N ASP A 102 -0.50 -17.21 -31.02
CA ASP A 102 -1.51 -16.68 -31.96
C ASP A 102 -2.91 -17.27 -31.71
N THR A 103 -3.21 -17.55 -30.43
CA THR A 103 -4.48 -18.11 -30.00
C THR A 103 -5.51 -17.01 -29.81
N ALA A 104 -6.79 -17.37 -29.97
CA ALA A 104 -7.89 -16.57 -29.42
C ALA A 104 -7.68 -16.35 -27.90
N PRO A 105 -8.28 -15.31 -27.27
CA PRO A 105 -7.93 -14.82 -25.92
C PRO A 105 -8.33 -15.78 -24.77
N TRP A 106 -7.99 -17.06 -24.89
CA TRP A 106 -8.29 -18.13 -23.97
C TRP A 106 -7.34 -18.10 -22.78
N PHE A 107 -6.04 -17.88 -23.01
CA PHE A 107 -5.08 -17.77 -21.90
C PHE A 107 -5.30 -16.50 -21.10
N MET A 108 -5.64 -15.37 -21.74
CA MET A 108 -6.10 -14.17 -21.05
C MET A 108 -7.23 -14.46 -20.08
N VAL A 109 -8.31 -15.12 -20.53
CA VAL A 109 -9.47 -15.41 -19.67
C VAL A 109 -9.05 -16.33 -18.52
N LEU A 110 -8.30 -17.39 -18.82
CA LEU A 110 -7.84 -18.34 -17.80
C LEU A 110 -6.96 -17.67 -16.73
N PHE A 111 -5.94 -16.91 -17.14
CA PHE A 111 -5.03 -16.24 -16.21
C PHE A 111 -5.68 -15.06 -15.48
N LEU A 112 -6.66 -14.39 -16.09
CA LEU A 112 -7.44 -13.35 -15.42
C LEU A 112 -8.29 -13.95 -14.30
N LEU A 113 -8.95 -15.09 -14.55
CA LEU A 113 -9.68 -15.82 -13.52
C LEU A 113 -8.73 -16.28 -12.40
N LEU A 114 -7.55 -16.77 -12.75
CA LEU A 114 -6.56 -17.21 -11.77
C LEU A 114 -6.05 -16.04 -10.92
N GLY A 115 -5.77 -14.88 -11.54
CA GLY A 115 -5.40 -13.64 -10.85
C GLY A 115 -6.51 -13.13 -9.92
N PHE A 116 -7.76 -13.21 -10.37
CA PHE A 116 -8.93 -12.88 -9.55
C PHE A 116 -9.07 -13.80 -8.34
N VAL A 117 -8.96 -15.11 -8.52
CA VAL A 117 -9.02 -16.10 -7.43
C VAL A 117 -7.89 -15.87 -6.43
N SER A 118 -6.68 -15.57 -6.90
CA SER A 118 -5.54 -15.21 -6.04
C SER A 118 -5.85 -13.99 -5.17
N GLY A 119 -6.37 -12.92 -5.78
CA GLY A 119 -6.75 -11.71 -5.06
C GLY A 119 -7.90 -11.93 -4.07
N ALA A 120 -8.94 -12.67 -4.47
CA ALA A 120 -10.09 -13.00 -3.62
C ALA A 120 -9.68 -13.87 -2.42
N MET A 121 -8.79 -14.85 -2.60
CA MET A 121 -8.25 -15.66 -1.51
C MET A 121 -7.50 -14.83 -0.47
N ASN A 122 -6.78 -13.80 -0.90
CA ASN A 122 -6.10 -12.90 0.01
C ASN A 122 -7.09 -12.06 0.84
N VAL A 123 -8.11 -11.47 0.21
CA VAL A 123 -9.19 -10.74 0.90
C VAL A 123 -9.85 -11.62 1.95
N TYR A 124 -10.24 -12.83 1.56
CA TYR A 124 -10.88 -13.79 2.45
C TYR A 124 -10.02 -14.11 3.68
N ARG A 125 -8.71 -14.29 3.50
CA ARG A 125 -7.76 -14.51 4.61
C ARG A 125 -7.71 -13.33 5.57
N VAL A 126 -7.70 -12.09 5.05
CA VAL A 126 -7.67 -10.88 5.89
C VAL A 126 -8.97 -10.70 6.66
N VAL A 127 -10.12 -10.88 6.00
CA VAL A 127 -11.45 -10.76 6.63
C VAL A 127 -11.62 -11.81 7.73
N LYS A 128 -11.24 -13.07 7.46
CA LYS A 128 -11.29 -14.15 8.45
C LYS A 128 -10.40 -13.85 9.67
N GLY A 129 -9.19 -13.34 9.45
CA GLY A 129 -8.31 -12.92 10.54
C GLY A 129 -8.84 -11.73 11.34
N LEU A 130 -9.57 -10.81 10.68
CA LEU A 130 -10.27 -9.72 11.36
C LEU A 130 -11.38 -10.25 12.24
N ASP A 131 -12.29 -11.07 11.72
CA ASP A 131 -13.42 -11.63 12.49
C ASP A 131 -12.96 -12.34 13.78
N GLN A 132 -11.87 -13.11 13.69
CA GLN A 132 -11.25 -13.77 14.85
C GLN A 132 -10.63 -12.79 15.86
N SER A 133 -10.25 -11.58 15.45
CA SER A 133 -9.58 -10.59 16.30
C SER A 133 -10.50 -9.49 16.84
N VAL A 134 -11.62 -9.16 16.17
CA VAL A 134 -12.57 -8.14 16.66
C VAL A 134 -13.57 -8.66 17.71
N GLY A 135 -13.58 -9.96 18.05
CA GLY A 135 -14.39 -10.46 19.17
C GLY A 135 -15.90 -10.25 19.01
N LEU A 136 -16.37 -10.02 17.77
CA LEU A 136 -17.79 -9.85 17.46
C LEU A 136 -18.60 -11.08 17.89
N GLY A 137 -18.02 -12.28 17.80
CA GLY A 137 -18.59 -13.50 18.37
C GLY A 137 -18.82 -13.41 19.89
N GLN A 138 -17.87 -12.88 20.66
CA GLN A 138 -18.02 -12.74 22.12
C GLN A 138 -19.00 -11.63 22.51
N ALA A 139 -19.08 -10.56 21.72
CA ALA A 139 -20.05 -9.48 21.94
C ALA A 139 -21.49 -9.93 21.67
N VAL A 140 -21.68 -10.79 20.66
CA VAL A 140 -22.98 -11.39 20.34
C VAL A 140 -23.37 -12.43 21.39
N GLU A 141 -22.45 -13.33 21.75
CA GLU A 141 -22.71 -14.40 22.74
C GLU A 141 -22.99 -13.84 24.15
N ARG A 142 -22.29 -12.77 24.56
CA ARG A 142 -22.60 -12.06 25.81
C ARG A 142 -24.02 -11.48 25.81
N LYS A 143 -24.46 -10.91 24.69
CA LYS A 143 -25.79 -10.30 24.54
C LYS A 143 -26.91 -11.36 24.54
N GLU A 144 -26.62 -12.55 24.04
CA GLU A 144 -27.54 -13.69 24.09
C GLU A 144 -27.62 -14.31 25.49
N ALA A 145 -26.50 -14.43 26.20
CA ALA A 145 -26.46 -14.87 27.60
C ALA A 145 -27.22 -13.92 28.54
N GLU A 146 -27.09 -12.60 28.31
CA GLU A 146 -27.82 -11.55 29.07
C GLU A 146 -29.33 -11.60 28.80
N ARG A 147 -29.75 -11.90 27.56
CA ARG A 147 -31.17 -12.06 27.23
C ARG A 147 -31.77 -13.34 27.83
N ARG A 148 -31.03 -14.46 27.84
CA ARG A 148 -31.49 -15.70 28.47
C ARG A 148 -31.66 -15.58 29.97
N SER A 149 -30.76 -14.86 30.65
CA SER A 149 -30.83 -14.66 32.11
C SER A 149 -31.89 -13.64 32.53
N GLY A 150 -32.24 -12.68 31.65
CA GLY A 150 -33.33 -11.75 31.88
C GLY A 150 -34.73 -12.38 31.87
N ASP A 151 -34.95 -13.43 31.07
CA ASP A 151 -36.25 -14.13 30.99
C ASP A 151 -36.50 -15.08 32.18
N GLU A 152 -35.46 -15.64 32.80
CA GLU A 152 -35.61 -16.58 33.93
C GLU A 152 -35.88 -15.91 35.28
N THR A 153 -35.68 -14.59 35.39
CA THR A 153 -35.88 -13.85 36.66
C THR A 153 -37.21 -13.09 36.70
N GLY A 154 -38.00 -13.12 35.60
CA GLY A 154 -39.21 -12.32 35.42
C GLY A 154 -40.54 -13.09 35.41
N GLY A 155 -40.54 -14.40 35.66
CA GLY A 155 -41.74 -15.25 35.77
C GLY A 155 -41.93 -15.77 37.19
#